data_AF-A0A226DXQ8-F1
#
_entry.id   AF-A0A226DXQ8-F1
#
_cell.length_a   1.000
_cell.length_b   1.000
_cell.length_c   1.000
_cell.angle_alpha   90.00
_cell.angle_beta   90.00
_cell.angle_gamma   90.00
#
_symmetry.space_group_name_H-M   'P 1'
#
loop_
_entity.id
_entity.type
_entity.pdbx_description
1 polymer ?
#
loop_
_entity_poly.entity_id
_entity_poly.type
_entity_poly.pdbx_seq_one_letter_code
_entity_poly.pdbx_strand_id
1 'polypeptide(L)'
;MLIEDIYLVKRNLNNGSYYRCLPVKWDCKQEKIGLHGAKSQKGVLLSLCVNCLLLFCRLFATFVNSRSIVAQSEAALGAIAYLTLFMIRCDLPVDHVAVKLVDFLIRQPNVKSGKKGGTKTPKLQLGIRFLYWAAELTGLLISAILGILSFIRPCQPILLSSLFCTKANALRHEAIHVGNVFFATIEFMFTTSNY
;
A
#
# COMPACT_ATOMS: atom_id res chain seq x y z
N MET A 1 -1.31 0.38 -26.27
CA MET A 1 -2.20 0.58 -25.11
C MET A 1 -3.38 1.49 -25.49
N LEU A 2 -4.56 1.35 -24.89
CA LEU A 2 -5.64 2.35 -25.03
C LEU A 2 -5.30 3.58 -24.18
N ILE A 3 -5.81 4.76 -24.57
CA ILE A 3 -5.60 6.02 -23.82
C ILE A 3 -6.04 5.87 -22.34
N GLU A 4 -7.11 5.13 -22.10
CA GLU A 4 -7.64 4.80 -20.77
C GLU A 4 -6.62 4.10 -19.87
N ASP A 5 -5.83 3.18 -20.43
CA ASP A 5 -4.86 2.42 -19.66
C ASP A 5 -3.66 3.27 -19.25
N ILE A 6 -3.24 4.20 -20.12
CA ILE A 6 -2.19 5.19 -19.81
C ILE A 6 -2.66 6.10 -18.66
N TYR A 7 -3.94 6.51 -18.68
CA TYR A 7 -4.53 7.29 -17.60
C TYR A 7 -4.51 6.53 -16.27
N LEU A 8 -4.86 5.24 -16.27
CA LEU A 8 -4.81 4.40 -15.07
C LEU A 8 -3.38 4.28 -14.51
N VAL A 9 -2.38 4.04 -15.37
CA VAL A 9 -0.98 3.99 -14.95
C VAL A 9 -0.53 5.33 -14.38
N LYS A 10 -0.83 6.44 -15.07
CA LYS A 10 -0.46 7.79 -14.63
C LYS A 10 -1.10 8.13 -13.28
N ARG A 11 -2.37 7.78 -13.09
CA ARG A 11 -3.09 7.99 -11.82
C ARG A 11 -2.44 7.20 -10.68
N ASN A 12 -2.16 5.92 -10.89
CA ASN A 12 -1.51 5.08 -9.88
C ASN A 12 -0.09 5.56 -9.54
N LEU A 13 0.72 5.93 -10.54
CA LEU A 13 2.04 6.53 -10.30
C LEU A 13 1.96 7.86 -9.55
N ASN A 14 0.95 8.68 -9.85
CA ASN A 14 0.75 9.95 -9.16
C ASN A 14 0.35 9.74 -7.69
N ASN A 15 -0.56 8.79 -7.42
CA ASN A 15 -0.95 8.42 -6.06
C ASN A 15 0.26 7.86 -5.29
N GLY A 16 0.98 6.89 -5.85
CA GLY A 16 2.16 6.32 -5.19
C GLY A 16 3.29 7.34 -4.97
N SER A 17 3.43 8.35 -5.84
CA SER A 17 4.35 9.46 -5.63
C SER A 17 3.86 10.42 -4.54
N TYR A 18 2.56 10.73 -4.48
CA TYR A 18 1.96 11.59 -3.46
C TYR A 18 2.16 11.00 -2.06
N TYR A 19 1.91 9.71 -1.93
CA TYR A 19 2.07 8.94 -0.69
C TYR A 19 3.52 8.55 -0.38
N ARG A 20 4.47 8.86 -1.28
CA ARG A 20 5.90 8.49 -1.16
C ARG A 20 6.10 6.99 -0.97
N CYS A 21 5.34 6.19 -1.70
CA CYS A 21 5.41 4.73 -1.67
C CYS A 21 6.03 4.13 -2.93
N LEU A 22 6.19 4.95 -3.97
CA LEU A 22 6.86 4.57 -5.21
C LEU A 22 8.07 5.48 -5.47
N PRO A 23 9.24 4.91 -5.78
CA PRO A 23 10.42 5.68 -6.16
C PRO A 23 10.45 6.02 -7.66
N VAL A 24 9.29 5.93 -8.32
CA VAL A 24 9.07 6.26 -9.74
C VAL A 24 8.04 7.37 -9.86
N LYS A 25 8.13 8.16 -10.92
CA LYS A 25 7.17 9.21 -11.29
C LYS A 25 6.90 9.17 -12.79
N TRP A 26 5.75 9.69 -13.20
CA TRP A 26 5.51 9.92 -14.62
C TRP A 26 6.27 11.18 -15.08
N ASP A 27 7.10 11.07 -16.10
CA ASP A 27 7.76 12.21 -16.75
C ASP A 27 6.88 12.73 -17.89
N CYS A 28 6.18 13.84 -17.64
CA CYS A 28 5.32 14.49 -18.64
C CYS A 28 6.09 15.01 -19.86
N LYS A 29 7.40 15.29 -19.75
CA LYS A 29 8.20 15.80 -20.88
C LYS A 29 8.60 14.68 -21.83
N GLN A 30 8.89 13.51 -21.28
CA GLN A 30 9.40 12.36 -22.04
C GLN A 30 8.31 11.29 -22.27
N GLU A 31 7.10 11.49 -21.74
CA GLU A 31 5.96 10.56 -21.73
C GLU A 31 6.35 9.14 -21.31
N LYS A 32 7.17 9.03 -20.27
CA LYS A 32 7.65 7.74 -19.76
C LYS A 32 7.73 7.73 -18.25
N ILE A 33 7.92 6.54 -17.70
CA ILE A 33 8.21 6.38 -16.28
C ILE A 33 9.65 6.82 -16.02
N GLY A 34 9.80 7.88 -15.23
CA GLY A 34 11.07 8.39 -14.73
C GLY A 34 11.31 7.96 -13.29
N LEU A 35 12.57 7.97 -12.87
CA LEU A 35 12.94 7.72 -11.49
C LEU A 35 12.91 9.01 -10.68
N HIS A 36 12.55 8.89 -9.42
CA HIS A 36 12.73 9.97 -8.47
C HIS A 36 14.21 10.14 -8.12
N GLY A 37 14.63 11.36 -7.82
CA GLY A 37 16.00 11.62 -7.38
C GLY A 37 16.31 10.98 -6.02
N ALA A 38 17.59 10.76 -5.73
CA ALA A 38 18.06 10.07 -4.52
C ALA A 38 17.48 10.62 -3.20
N LYS A 39 17.16 11.93 -3.13
CA LYS A 39 16.53 12.54 -1.95
C LYS A 39 15.12 12.01 -1.69
N SER A 40 14.31 11.82 -2.73
CA SER A 40 12.94 11.31 -2.62
C SER A 40 12.95 9.82 -2.25
N GLN A 41 13.88 9.04 -2.81
CA GLN A 41 14.09 7.63 -2.43
C GLN A 41 14.41 7.47 -0.93
N LYS A 42 15.25 8.34 -0.36
CA LYS A 42 15.49 8.36 1.10
C LYS A 42 14.21 8.59 1.90
N GLY A 43 13.30 9.42 1.39
CA GLY A 43 11.99 9.65 2.01
C GLY A 43 11.08 8.43 1.98
N VAL A 44 11.05 7.71 0.86
CA VAL A 44 10.33 6.42 0.72
C VAL A 44 10.89 5.40 1.72
N LEU A 45 12.22 5.26 1.77
CA LEU A 45 12.89 4.35 2.69
C LEU A 45 12.61 4.71 4.16
N LEU A 46 12.68 5.98 4.52
CA LEU A 46 12.35 6.44 5.87
C LEU A 46 10.90 6.11 6.24
N SER A 47 9.95 6.35 5.34
CA SER A 47 8.54 5.98 5.54
C SER A 47 8.39 4.48 5.77
N LEU A 48 9.05 3.65 4.95
CA LEU A 48 9.04 2.20 5.11
C LEU A 48 9.63 1.76 6.46
N CYS A 49 10.74 2.35 6.89
CA CYS A 49 11.34 2.07 8.20
C CYS A 49 10.39 2.44 9.35
N VAL A 50 9.71 3.59 9.27
CA VAL A 50 8.72 4.01 10.29
C VAL A 50 7.56 3.01 10.35
N ASN A 51 7.03 2.57 9.22
CA ASN A 51 5.95 1.57 9.21
C ASN A 51 6.43 0.22 9.78
N CYS A 52 7.66 -0.19 9.49
CA CYS A 52 8.27 -1.39 10.05
C CYS A 52 8.39 -1.30 11.58
N LEU A 53 8.84 -0.16 12.12
CA LEU A 53 8.87 0.08 13.56
C LEU A 53 7.47 0.02 14.20
N LEU A 54 6.47 0.64 13.56
CA LEU A 54 5.09 0.58 14.03
C LEU A 54 4.56 -0.86 14.08
N LEU A 55 4.90 -1.69 13.09
CA LEU A 55 4.55 -3.11 13.11
C LEU A 55 5.17 -3.83 14.32
N PHE A 56 6.46 -3.63 14.59
CA PHE A 56 7.12 -4.23 15.76
C PHE A 56 6.47 -3.77 17.07
N CYS A 57 6.11 -2.49 17.18
CA CYS A 57 5.38 -1.99 18.34
C CYS A 57 4.02 -2.68 18.52
N ARG A 58 3.26 -2.88 17.43
CA ARG A 58 1.97 -3.59 17.46
C ARG A 58 2.12 -5.06 17.86
N LEU A 59 3.12 -5.74 17.28
CA LEU A 59 3.44 -7.11 17.60
C LEU A 59 3.78 -7.23 19.09
N PHE A 60 4.71 -6.41 19.57
CA PHE A 60 5.11 -6.38 20.98
C PHE A 60 3.92 -6.11 21.92
N ALA A 61 3.12 -5.09 21.63
CA ALA A 61 1.92 -4.77 22.41
C ALA A 61 0.93 -5.93 22.43
N THR A 62 0.76 -6.65 21.32
CA THR A 62 -0.09 -7.84 21.25
C THR A 62 0.42 -8.96 22.14
N PHE A 63 1.73 -9.26 22.07
CA PHE A 63 2.31 -10.33 22.89
C PHE A 63 2.27 -10.02 24.39
N VAL A 64 2.46 -8.77 24.78
CA VAL A 64 2.44 -8.35 26.20
C VAL A 64 1.01 -8.31 26.74
N ASN A 65 0.04 -7.79 25.97
CA ASN A 65 -1.30 -7.51 26.49
C ASN A 65 -2.33 -8.60 26.18
N SER A 66 -2.16 -9.39 25.13
CA SER A 66 -3.11 -10.44 24.75
C SER A 66 -2.76 -11.75 25.44
N ARG A 67 -3.74 -12.33 26.15
CA ARG A 67 -3.66 -13.70 26.68
C ARG A 67 -4.19 -14.76 25.70
N SER A 68 -4.77 -14.34 24.58
CA SER A 68 -5.34 -15.26 23.59
C SER A 68 -4.28 -15.67 22.59
N ILE A 69 -4.04 -16.99 22.50
CA ILE A 69 -3.12 -17.60 21.52
C ILE A 69 -3.58 -17.26 20.09
N VAL A 70 -4.89 -17.24 19.83
CA VAL A 70 -5.45 -16.90 18.51
C VAL A 70 -5.03 -15.49 18.11
N ALA A 71 -5.21 -14.51 19.00
CA ALA A 71 -4.83 -13.13 18.76
C ALA A 71 -3.32 -12.95 18.52
N GLN A 72 -2.49 -13.69 19.26
CA GLN A 72 -1.03 -13.68 19.07
C GLN A 72 -0.65 -14.27 17.70
N SER A 73 -1.31 -15.37 17.29
CA SER A 73 -1.06 -16.01 15.99
C SER A 73 -1.50 -15.15 14.82
N GLU A 74 -2.64 -14.45 14.92
CA GLU A 74 -3.11 -13.50 13.91
C GLU A 74 -2.13 -12.33 13.74
N ALA A 75 -1.65 -11.76 14.84
CA ALA A 75 -0.66 -10.68 14.80
C ALA A 75 0.69 -11.16 14.23
N ALA A 76 1.13 -12.37 14.58
CA ALA A 76 2.36 -12.96 14.03
C ALA A 76 2.25 -13.20 12.51
N LEU A 77 1.13 -13.77 12.03
CA LEU A 77 0.88 -13.95 10.60
C LEU A 77 0.84 -12.63 9.85
N GLY A 78 0.15 -11.62 10.41
CA GLY A 78 0.12 -10.27 9.86
C GLY A 78 1.53 -9.65 9.78
N ALA A 79 2.35 -9.84 10.81
CA ALA A 79 3.71 -9.34 10.82
C ALA A 79 4.63 -10.07 9.82
N ILE A 80 4.50 -11.39 9.66
CA ILE A 80 5.23 -12.14 8.64
C ILE A 80 4.84 -11.68 7.24
N ALA A 81 3.55 -11.51 6.96
CA ALA A 81 3.07 -11.01 5.67
C ALA A 81 3.61 -9.60 5.39
N TYR A 82 3.56 -8.71 6.37
CA TYR A 82 4.10 -7.36 6.24
C TYR A 82 5.62 -7.37 6.04
N LEU A 83 6.36 -8.13 6.83
CA LEU A 83 7.82 -8.21 6.72
C LEU A 83 8.24 -8.76 5.36
N THR A 84 7.51 -9.75 4.84
CA THR A 84 7.73 -10.27 3.48
C THR A 84 7.55 -9.16 2.43
N LEU A 85 6.46 -8.39 2.51
CA LEU A 85 6.22 -7.25 1.62
C LEU A 85 7.28 -6.15 1.77
N PHE A 86 7.72 -5.88 3.00
CA PHE A 86 8.79 -4.93 3.31
C PHE A 86 10.12 -5.36 2.69
N MET A 87 10.47 -6.65 2.82
CA MET A 87 11.68 -7.21 2.20
C MET A 87 11.61 -7.12 0.69
N ILE A 88 10.48 -7.47 0.06
CA ILE A 88 10.28 -7.29 -1.39
C ILE A 88 10.48 -5.82 -1.79
N ARG A 89 9.99 -4.86 -0.99
CA ARG A 89 10.18 -3.43 -1.25
C ARG A 89 11.62 -2.94 -1.06
N CYS A 90 12.36 -3.53 -0.11
CA CYS A 90 13.76 -3.19 0.13
C CYS A 90 14.70 -3.83 -0.90
N ASP A 91 14.35 -5.03 -1.36
CA ASP A 91 15.12 -5.83 -2.32
C ASP A 91 14.81 -5.48 -3.78
N LEU A 92 13.88 -4.55 -4.03
CA LEU A 92 13.80 -3.82 -5.29
C LEU A 92 14.63 -2.52 -5.16
N PRO A 93 15.98 -2.54 -5.32
CA PRO A 93 16.62 -1.34 -5.82
C PRO A 93 15.90 -1.03 -7.13
N VAL A 94 15.51 0.23 -7.34
CA VAL A 94 14.65 0.57 -8.47
C VAL A 94 15.39 0.25 -9.76
N ASP A 95 15.17 -0.95 -10.26
CA ASP A 95 15.97 -1.46 -11.33
C ASP A 95 15.56 -0.68 -12.56
N HIS A 96 16.53 0.07 -13.09
CA HIS A 96 16.36 0.78 -14.35
C HIS A 96 15.86 -0.17 -15.44
N VAL A 97 16.21 -1.46 -15.37
CA VAL A 97 15.73 -2.51 -16.29
C VAL A 97 14.24 -2.76 -16.11
N ALA A 98 13.75 -2.94 -14.88
CA ALA A 98 12.33 -3.15 -14.61
C ALA A 98 11.48 -1.95 -15.07
N VAL A 99 11.94 -0.73 -14.79
CA VAL A 99 11.25 0.50 -15.25
C VAL A 99 11.23 0.59 -16.77
N LYS A 100 12.36 0.30 -17.44
CA LYS A 100 12.42 0.27 -18.91
C LYS A 100 11.56 -0.83 -19.51
N LEU A 101 11.47 -1.99 -18.86
CA LEU A 101 10.62 -3.09 -19.30
C LEU A 101 9.15 -2.69 -19.21
N VAL A 102 8.72 -2.08 -18.11
CA VAL A 102 7.34 -1.57 -17.99
C VAL A 102 7.06 -0.47 -19.00
N ASP A 103 7.99 0.47 -19.20
CA ASP A 103 7.87 1.51 -20.24
C ASP A 103 7.76 0.89 -21.64
N PHE A 104 8.56 -0.13 -21.95
CA PHE A 104 8.47 -0.89 -23.20
C PHE A 104 7.12 -1.60 -23.35
N LEU A 105 6.62 -2.25 -22.30
CA LEU A 105 5.32 -2.93 -22.31
C LEU A 105 4.15 -1.96 -22.51
N ILE A 106 4.23 -0.76 -21.92
CA ILE A 106 3.24 0.32 -22.11
C ILE A 106 3.32 0.87 -23.54
N ARG A 107 4.54 1.10 -24.03
CA ARG A 107 4.81 1.70 -25.34
C ARG A 107 4.67 0.75 -26.51
N GLN A 108 4.57 -0.56 -26.30
CA GLN A 108 4.42 -1.50 -27.39
C GLN A 108 3.22 -1.07 -28.25
N PRO A 109 3.47 -0.64 -29.51
CA PRO A 109 2.39 -0.30 -30.39
C PRO A 109 1.57 -1.59 -30.56
N ASN A 110 0.25 -1.48 -30.50
CA ASN A 110 -0.61 -2.53 -31.04
C ASN A 110 -0.20 -2.64 -32.51
N VAL A 111 0.74 -3.54 -32.81
CA VAL A 111 1.24 -3.77 -34.16
C VAL A 111 -0.02 -3.98 -34.96
N LYS A 112 -0.29 -3.05 -35.87
CA LYS A 112 -1.43 -3.06 -36.77
C LYS A 112 -1.29 -4.33 -37.61
N SER A 113 -1.70 -5.47 -37.07
CA SER A 113 -2.00 -6.64 -37.85
C SER A 113 -3.06 -6.17 -38.82
N GLY A 114 -2.69 -5.98 -40.08
CA GLY A 114 -3.50 -5.42 -41.16
C GLY A 114 -4.74 -6.24 -41.53
N LYS A 115 -5.29 -7.03 -40.61
CA LYS A 115 -6.58 -7.70 -40.75
C LYS A 115 -7.66 -6.83 -40.12
N LYS A 116 -8.43 -6.18 -40.99
CA LYS A 116 -9.75 -5.62 -40.69
C LYS A 116 -10.53 -6.58 -39.78
N GLY A 117 -10.90 -6.15 -38.58
CA GLY A 117 -12.02 -6.78 -37.86
C GLY A 117 -11.82 -7.26 -36.42
N GLY A 118 -10.68 -7.04 -35.76
CA GLY A 118 -10.62 -7.38 -34.33
C GLY A 118 -9.35 -6.91 -33.63
N THR A 119 -9.47 -5.87 -32.82
CA THR A 119 -8.42 -5.45 -31.88
C THR A 119 -8.30 -6.48 -30.75
N LYS A 120 -7.60 -7.58 -31.00
CA LYS A 120 -7.21 -8.50 -29.92
C LYS A 120 -6.21 -7.77 -29.03
N THR A 121 -6.67 -7.26 -27.90
CA THR A 121 -5.78 -6.75 -26.85
C THR A 121 -4.83 -7.88 -26.41
N PRO A 122 -3.52 -7.65 -26.35
CA PRO A 122 -2.58 -8.68 -25.92
C PRO A 122 -2.93 -9.12 -24.49
N LYS A 123 -2.90 -10.43 -24.23
CA LYS A 123 -3.25 -11.03 -22.92
C LYS A 123 -2.51 -10.37 -21.75
N LEU A 124 -1.26 -9.96 -22.00
CA LEU A 124 -0.42 -9.27 -21.02
C LEU A 124 -1.00 -7.90 -20.60
N GLN A 125 -1.50 -7.11 -21.54
CA GLN A 125 -2.10 -5.80 -21.24
C GLN A 125 -3.38 -5.94 -20.41
N LEU A 126 -4.19 -6.97 -20.71
CA LEU A 126 -5.36 -7.29 -19.90
C LEU A 126 -4.96 -7.69 -18.47
N GLY A 127 -3.90 -8.47 -18.32
CA GLY A 127 -3.33 -8.83 -17.03
C GLY A 127 -2.84 -7.60 -16.24
N ILE A 128 -2.11 -6.69 -16.87
CA ILE A 128 -1.65 -5.44 -16.23
C ILE A 128 -2.85 -4.61 -15.76
N ARG A 129 -3.88 -4.45 -16.61
CA ARG A 129 -5.10 -3.72 -16.26
C ARG A 129 -5.81 -4.36 -15.08
N PHE A 130 -5.95 -5.68 -15.09
CA PHE A 130 -6.55 -6.43 -13.99
C PHE A 130 -5.76 -6.22 -12.69
N LEU A 131 -4.43 -6.27 -12.73
CA LEU A 131 -3.59 -6.06 -11.55
C LEU A 131 -3.75 -4.65 -10.97
N TYR A 132 -3.79 -3.61 -11.79
CA TYR A 132 -4.02 -2.24 -11.31
C TYR A 132 -5.40 -2.07 -10.66
N TRP A 133 -6.45 -2.60 -11.29
CA TRP A 133 -7.80 -2.57 -10.73
C TRP A 133 -7.93 -3.39 -9.44
N ALA A 134 -7.32 -4.58 -9.42
CA ALA A 134 -7.30 -5.44 -8.25
C ALA A 134 -6.55 -4.77 -7.09
N ALA A 135 -5.39 -4.16 -7.36
CA ALA A 135 -4.61 -3.44 -6.35
C ALA A 135 -5.41 -2.25 -5.76
N GLU A 136 -6.05 -1.44 -6.60
CA GLU A 136 -6.86 -0.30 -6.16
C GLU A 136 -8.08 -0.75 -5.33
N LEU A 137 -8.80 -1.77 -5.81
CA LEU A 137 -9.97 -2.31 -5.11
C LEU A 137 -9.59 -2.96 -3.77
N THR A 138 -8.52 -3.77 -3.75
CA THR A 138 -8.03 -4.42 -2.53
C THR A 138 -7.49 -3.42 -1.52
N GLY A 139 -6.75 -2.40 -1.97
CA GLY A 139 -6.27 -1.32 -1.11
C GLY A 139 -7.41 -0.55 -0.43
N LEU A 140 -8.45 -0.19 -1.18
CA LEU A 140 -9.65 0.44 -0.63
C LEU A 140 -10.40 -0.49 0.33
N LEU A 141 -10.57 -1.76 -0.04
CA LEU A 141 -11.28 -2.73 0.79
C LEU A 141 -10.56 -2.99 2.11
N ILE A 142 -9.24 -3.18 2.09
CA ILE A 142 -8.42 -3.37 3.29
C ILE A 142 -8.52 -2.12 4.18
N SER A 143 -8.40 -0.92 3.60
CA SER A 143 -8.49 0.33 4.36
C SER A 143 -9.87 0.52 5.02
N ALA A 144 -10.95 0.20 4.30
CA ALA A 144 -12.31 0.26 4.83
C ALA A 144 -12.53 -0.77 5.95
N ILE A 145 -12.10 -2.02 5.75
CA ILE A 145 -12.21 -3.08 6.76
C ILE A 145 -11.44 -2.69 8.02
N LEU A 146 -10.19 -2.23 7.88
CA LEU A 146 -9.40 -1.80 9.03
C LEU A 146 -10.07 -0.63 9.76
N GLY A 147 -10.55 0.40 9.06
CA GLY A 147 -11.25 1.52 9.68
C GLY A 147 -12.53 1.11 10.42
N ILE A 148 -13.32 0.20 9.83
CA ILE A 148 -14.52 -0.36 10.49
C ILE A 148 -14.11 -1.16 11.74
N LEU A 149 -13.05 -1.97 11.66
CA LEU A 149 -12.54 -2.72 12.80
C LEU A 149 -12.01 -1.79 13.91
N SER A 150 -11.34 -0.69 13.56
CA SER A 150 -10.89 0.34 14.52
C SER A 150 -12.07 0.92 15.30
N PHE A 151 -13.23 1.09 14.66
CA PHE A 151 -14.44 1.64 15.28
C PHE A 151 -15.18 0.61 16.14
N ILE A 152 -15.39 -0.61 15.63
CA ILE A 152 -16.19 -1.63 16.33
C ILE A 152 -15.38 -2.27 17.47
N ARG A 153 -14.08 -2.50 17.28
CA ARG A 153 -13.22 -3.23 18.21
C ARG A 153 -11.87 -2.53 18.37
N PRO A 154 -11.82 -1.35 19.00
CA PRO A 154 -10.57 -0.59 19.15
C PRO A 154 -9.47 -1.35 19.91
N CYS A 155 -9.82 -2.37 20.69
CA CYS A 155 -8.85 -3.19 21.42
C CYS A 155 -8.37 -4.42 20.65
N GLN A 156 -8.67 -4.55 19.35
CA GLN A 156 -8.13 -5.65 18.56
C GLN A 156 -6.62 -5.45 18.34
N PRO A 157 -5.80 -6.50 18.51
CA PRO A 157 -4.33 -6.40 18.54
C PRO A 157 -3.69 -5.90 17.24
N ILE A 158 -4.40 -6.03 16.11
CA ILE A 158 -3.95 -5.52 14.81
C ILE A 158 -3.97 -3.99 14.74
N LEU A 159 -4.75 -3.33 15.59
CA LEU A 159 -5.03 -1.90 15.54
C LEU A 159 -4.09 -1.11 16.47
N LEU A 160 -3.67 0.06 16.01
CA LEU A 160 -2.94 1.06 16.82
C LEU A 160 -3.73 1.51 18.04
N SER A 161 -5.06 1.51 17.98
CA SER A 161 -5.94 1.85 19.10
C SER A 161 -5.81 0.88 20.28
N SER A 162 -5.29 -0.33 20.07
CA SER A 162 -5.03 -1.28 21.17
C SER A 162 -4.01 -0.76 22.19
N LEU A 163 -3.12 0.17 21.81
CA LEU A 163 -2.17 0.82 22.73
C LEU A 163 -2.88 1.59 23.85
N PHE A 164 -4.09 2.09 23.59
CA PHE A 164 -4.88 2.83 24.57
C PHE A 164 -5.82 1.94 25.39
N CYS A 165 -5.96 0.66 25.01
CA CYS A 165 -6.75 -0.32 25.76
C CYS A 165 -5.95 -0.93 26.92
N THR A 166 -5.37 -0.10 27.78
CA THR A 166 -4.74 -0.58 29.02
C THR A 166 -5.76 -0.58 30.16
N LYS A 167 -5.81 -1.67 30.93
CA LYS A 167 -6.77 -1.90 32.03
C LYS A 167 -6.80 -0.84 33.14
N ALA A 168 -5.84 0.08 33.19
CA ALA A 168 -5.60 0.93 34.35
C ALA A 168 -6.41 2.23 34.40
N ASN A 169 -6.96 2.75 33.29
CA ASN A 169 -7.61 4.07 33.29
C ASN A 169 -8.92 4.09 32.49
N ALA A 170 -10.02 3.67 33.12
CA ALA A 170 -11.39 3.87 32.63
C ALA A 170 -11.88 5.34 32.77
N LEU A 171 -10.99 6.28 33.10
CA LEU A 171 -11.30 7.66 33.43
C LEU A 171 -11.09 8.59 32.22
N ARG A 172 -12.06 8.54 31.29
CA ARG A 172 -12.53 9.60 30.35
C ARG A 172 -12.92 8.99 29.00
N HIS A 173 -14.16 8.49 28.94
CA HIS A 173 -14.81 7.97 27.73
C HIS A 173 -14.71 8.91 26.52
N GLU A 174 -14.77 10.23 26.76
CA GLU A 174 -14.67 11.29 25.74
C GLU A 174 -13.28 11.36 25.07
N ALA A 175 -12.20 11.34 25.87
CA ALA A 175 -10.84 11.47 25.37
C ALA A 175 -10.38 10.21 24.60
N ILE A 176 -10.87 9.04 25.00
CA ILE A 176 -10.61 7.77 24.33
C ILE A 176 -11.27 7.74 22.94
N HIS A 177 -12.48 8.31 22.80
CA HIS A 177 -13.15 8.38 21.51
C HIS A 177 -12.41 9.26 20.50
N VAL A 178 -11.96 10.44 20.93
CA VAL A 178 -11.16 11.35 20.08
C VAL A 178 -9.84 10.70 19.67
N GLY A 179 -9.17 10.04 20.62
CA GLY A 179 -7.95 9.26 20.34
C GLY A 179 -8.20 8.15 19.33
N ASN A 180 -9.22 7.32 19.53
CA ASN A 180 -9.54 6.22 18.62
C ASN A 180 -9.89 6.69 17.21
N VAL A 181 -10.63 7.80 17.07
CA VAL A 181 -10.93 8.39 15.75
C VAL A 181 -9.65 8.92 15.09
N PHE A 182 -8.78 9.57 15.86
CA PHE A 182 -7.49 10.04 15.36
C PHE A 182 -6.60 8.87 14.88
N PHE A 183 -6.48 7.80 15.66
CA PHE A 183 -5.71 6.61 15.27
C PHE A 183 -6.33 5.85 14.11
N ALA A 184 -7.66 5.72 14.05
CA ALA A 184 -8.34 5.13 12.90
C ALA A 184 -8.10 5.95 11.62
N THR A 185 -8.07 7.29 11.74
CA THR A 185 -7.75 8.18 10.61
C THR A 185 -6.30 8.01 10.17
N ILE A 186 -5.37 7.93 11.12
CA ILE A 186 -3.95 7.64 10.85
C ILE A 186 -3.80 6.27 10.19
N GLU A 187 -4.45 5.23 10.70
CA GLU A 187 -4.42 3.89 10.12
C GLU A 187 -5.01 3.87 8.71
N PHE A 188 -6.12 4.58 8.50
CA PHE A 188 -6.71 4.73 7.19
C PHE A 188 -5.75 5.42 6.23
N MET A 189 -5.13 6.54 6.64
CA MET A 189 -4.14 7.25 5.82
C MET A 189 -2.90 6.41 5.54
N PHE A 190 -2.37 5.68 6.54
CA PHE A 190 -1.20 4.83 6.35
C PHE A 190 -1.50 3.59 5.50
N THR A 191 -2.69 3.00 5.65
CA THR A 191 -3.08 1.85 4.83
C THR A 191 -3.33 2.28 3.40
N THR A 192 -4.09 3.36 3.18
CA THR A 192 -4.31 3.93 1.83
C THR A 192 -3.02 4.45 1.19
N SER A 193 -2.07 4.92 1.99
CA SER A 193 -0.74 5.32 1.50
C SER A 193 0.06 4.12 0.99
N ASN A 194 -0.09 2.94 1.61
CA ASN A 194 0.72 1.77 1.30
C ASN A 194 0.22 0.93 0.11
N TYR A 195 -0.92 1.25 -0.49
CA TYR A 195 -1.50 0.55 -1.65
C TYR A 195 -1.73 1.49 -2.84
#